data_AF-A0A7C6UUN3-F1
#
_entry.id   AF-A0A7C6UUN3-F1
#
_cell.length_a   1.000
_cell.length_b   1.000
_cell.length_c   1.000
_cell.angle_alpha   90.00
_cell.angle_beta   90.00
_cell.angle_gamma   90.00
#
_symmetry.space_group_name_H-M   'P 1'
#
loop_
_entity.id
_entity.type
_entity.pdbx_description
1 polymer ?
#
loop_
_entity_poly.entity_id
_entity_poly.type
_entity_poly.pdbx_seq_one_letter_code
_entity_poly.pdbx_strand_id
1 'polypeptide(L)'
;MKKNKVLLFGICILVLLPTQVLAQGWRSRTWPTTPEFPPGIDLPVDPPEETPIDPPETPPAIPEDPPDKPVDPDPPSSYFVYTVKKGDTLYSIAQRNKTTVAAILVLNPDIEDPSVIRIGQQIKIPQSSSDPTPPDTPPTGTLSGWIITIDPGHGGSDPGAVNSALNLREKDINLQIGLKLRALLKNLGAQVEMTRETDISMDIPDRRTFSNNKGAHRLVSLH
;
A
#
# COMPACT_ATOMS: atom_id res chain seq x y z
N MET A 1 -7.19 -17.59 24.90
CA MET A 1 -6.79 -17.57 23.47
C MET A 1 -7.31 -16.27 22.87
N LYS A 2 -6.44 -15.27 22.69
CA LYS A 2 -6.83 -13.92 22.22
C LYS A 2 -6.86 -13.90 20.69
N LYS A 3 -7.98 -13.45 20.11
CA LYS A 3 -8.18 -13.33 18.66
C LYS A 3 -7.66 -11.96 18.21
N ASN A 4 -6.60 -11.94 17.40
CA ASN A 4 -6.05 -10.70 16.83
C ASN A 4 -6.86 -10.31 15.58
N LYS A 5 -7.49 -9.13 15.59
CA LYS A 5 -8.19 -8.56 14.43
C LYS A 5 -7.16 -7.82 13.56
N VAL A 6 -7.03 -8.23 12.30
CA VAL A 6 -6.19 -7.54 11.31
C VAL A 6 -6.92 -6.33 10.74
N LEU A 7 -6.29 -5.16 10.89
CA LEU A 7 -6.73 -3.86 10.38
C LEU A 7 -6.30 -3.72 8.92
N LEU A 8 -7.26 -3.42 8.05
CA LEU A 8 -7.08 -3.24 6.61
C LEU A 8 -6.91 -1.74 6.36
N PHE A 9 -5.73 -1.28 5.93
CA PHE A 9 -5.56 0.09 5.43
C PHE A 9 -5.77 0.09 3.92
N GLY A 10 -6.96 0.49 3.49
CA GLY A 10 -7.23 0.87 2.10
C GLY A 10 -6.95 2.36 1.92
N ILE A 11 -5.91 2.71 1.18
CA ILE A 11 -5.66 4.09 0.76
C ILE A 11 -6.47 4.31 -0.52
N CYS A 12 -7.56 5.08 -0.38
CA CYS A 12 -8.42 5.49 -1.49
C CYS A 12 -7.94 6.88 -1.96
N ILE A 13 -7.27 6.95 -3.11
CA ILE A 13 -6.91 8.23 -3.72
C ILE A 13 -8.12 8.72 -4.51
N LEU A 14 -8.87 9.65 -3.92
CA LEU A 14 -9.98 10.33 -4.56
C LEU A 14 -9.42 11.41 -5.50
N VAL A 15 -9.44 11.16 -6.82
CA VAL A 15 -9.17 12.19 -7.82
C VAL A 15 -10.44 13.02 -8.01
N LEU A 16 -10.42 14.25 -7.51
CA LEU A 16 -11.42 15.28 -7.82
C LEU A 16 -11.09 15.89 -9.17
N LEU A 17 -11.98 15.72 -10.15
CA LEU A 17 -12.12 16.65 -11.28
C LEU A 17 -13.55 17.22 -11.29
N PRO A 18 -13.73 18.49 -11.66
CA PRO A 18 -15.02 19.16 -11.61
C PRO A 18 -15.75 19.03 -12.96
N THR A 19 -17.01 18.60 -12.93
CA THR A 19 -17.98 18.95 -13.97
C THR A 19 -19.33 19.19 -13.33
N GLN A 20 -19.84 20.40 -13.52
CA GLN A 20 -21.15 20.86 -13.10
C GLN A 20 -22.25 20.38 -14.05
N VAL A 21 -23.41 20.06 -13.45
CA VAL A 21 -24.79 20.20 -13.95
C VAL A 21 -25.16 19.22 -15.09
N LEU A 22 -26.12 18.30 -14.91
CA LEU A 22 -27.57 18.55 -14.82
C LEU A 22 -28.27 17.56 -13.88
N ALA A 23 -29.04 18.10 -12.94
CA ALA A 23 -30.02 17.36 -12.15
C ALA A 23 -31.26 17.08 -13.00
N GLN A 24 -31.67 15.82 -13.11
CA GLN A 24 -33.09 15.43 -13.23
C GLN A 24 -33.35 14.08 -12.54
N GLY A 25 -34.12 14.15 -11.46
CA GLY A 25 -35.19 13.21 -11.13
C GLY A 25 -34.82 11.81 -10.62
N TRP A 26 -34.76 11.65 -9.29
CA TRP A 26 -35.43 10.51 -8.66
C TRP A 26 -36.29 10.96 -7.48
N ARG A 27 -37.57 10.59 -7.58
CA ARG A 27 -38.66 10.94 -6.68
C ARG A 27 -38.63 10.09 -5.41
N SER A 28 -39.10 10.72 -4.35
CA SER A 28 -39.39 10.23 -3.01
C SER A 28 -40.04 8.84 -3.00
N ARG A 29 -39.41 7.89 -2.29
CA ARG A 29 -40.04 6.65 -1.86
C ARG A 29 -40.61 6.88 -0.46
N THR A 30 -41.92 7.12 -0.38
CA THR A 30 -42.65 7.10 0.89
C THR A 30 -42.86 5.65 1.31
N TRP A 31 -42.39 5.31 2.51
CA TRP A 31 -42.67 4.03 3.16
C TRP A 31 -44.16 3.95 3.55
N PRO A 32 -44.82 2.79 3.42
CA PRO A 32 -46.17 2.62 3.93
C PRO A 32 -46.16 2.53 5.46
N THR A 33 -47.30 2.88 6.04
CA THR A 33 -47.61 2.91 7.48
C THR A 33 -47.34 1.58 8.21
N THR A 34 -46.94 1.72 9.47
CA THR A 34 -46.72 0.67 10.48
C THR A 34 -47.89 -0.32 10.57
N PRO A 35 -47.64 -1.64 10.69
CA PRO A 35 -48.70 -2.58 11.07
C PRO A 35 -49.05 -2.41 12.56
N GLU A 36 -50.34 -2.35 12.87
CA GLU A 36 -50.83 -2.40 14.25
C GLU A 36 -50.61 -3.81 14.83
N PHE A 37 -49.98 -3.87 16.00
CA PHE A 37 -49.84 -5.11 16.78
C PHE A 37 -51.14 -5.40 17.55
N PRO A 38 -51.53 -6.68 17.73
CA PRO A 38 -52.67 -7.04 18.56
C PRO A 38 -52.41 -6.70 20.04
N PRO A 39 -53.44 -6.27 20.79
CA PRO A 39 -53.29 -5.99 22.21
C PRO A 39 -53.20 -7.30 23.02
N GLY A 40 -52.19 -7.42 23.89
CA GLY A 40 -52.21 -8.41 24.98
C GLY A 40 -50.99 -9.32 25.17
N ILE A 41 -49.77 -8.86 24.93
CA ILE A 41 -48.58 -9.54 25.46
C ILE A 41 -47.86 -8.58 26.41
N ASP A 42 -47.96 -8.84 27.71
CA ASP A 42 -47.09 -8.25 28.72
C ASP A 42 -45.67 -8.77 28.49
N LEU A 43 -44.86 -7.94 27.82
CA LEU A 43 -43.42 -8.12 27.79
C LEU A 43 -42.85 -7.67 29.15
N PRO A 44 -41.89 -8.38 29.74
CA PRO A 44 -41.24 -7.95 30.98
C PRO A 44 -40.59 -6.58 30.79
N VAL A 45 -40.85 -5.67 31.74
CA VAL A 45 -40.58 -4.22 31.68
C VAL A 45 -39.17 -3.84 32.15
N ASP A 46 -38.23 -4.78 32.23
CA ASP A 46 -36.87 -4.43 32.64
C ASP A 46 -35.91 -4.48 31.44
N PRO A 47 -35.41 -3.31 30.95
CA PRO A 47 -34.23 -3.30 30.09
C PRO A 47 -33.06 -3.90 30.87
N PRO A 48 -32.13 -4.62 30.22
CA PRO A 48 -30.93 -5.06 30.91
C PRO A 48 -30.19 -3.83 31.45
N GLU A 49 -29.96 -3.83 32.76
CA GLU A 49 -29.18 -2.82 33.47
C GLU A 49 -27.83 -2.66 32.76
N GLU A 50 -27.63 -1.51 32.10
CA GLU A 50 -26.35 -1.18 31.48
C GLU A 50 -25.33 -0.99 32.61
N THR A 51 -24.51 -2.01 32.83
CA THR A 51 -23.34 -1.90 33.69
C THR A 51 -22.48 -0.72 33.21
N PRO A 52 -22.04 0.20 34.10
CA PRO A 52 -21.18 1.31 33.72
C PRO A 52 -19.96 0.80 32.96
N ILE A 53 -19.84 1.18 31.69
CA ILE A 53 -18.63 0.96 30.91
C ILE A 53 -17.63 1.98 31.43
N ASP A 54 -16.59 1.52 32.13
CA ASP A 54 -15.47 2.38 32.53
C ASP A 54 -14.96 3.16 31.30
N PRO A 55 -14.59 4.45 31.45
CA PRO A 55 -14.01 5.21 30.35
C PRO A 55 -12.81 4.44 29.78
N PRO A 56 -12.60 4.47 28.45
CA PRO A 56 -11.55 3.69 27.82
C PRO A 56 -10.19 4.04 28.47
N GLU A 57 -9.58 3.07 29.12
CA GLU A 57 -8.20 3.18 29.60
C GLU A 57 -7.31 3.60 28.42
N THR A 58 -6.50 4.61 28.64
CA THR A 58 -5.50 5.12 27.69
C THR A 58 -4.69 3.95 27.14
N PRO A 59 -4.57 3.78 25.80
CA PRO A 59 -3.75 2.71 25.24
C PRO A 59 -2.33 2.79 25.81
N PRO A 60 -1.70 1.65 26.17
CA PRO A 60 -0.31 1.66 26.60
C PRO A 60 0.56 2.23 25.49
N ALA A 61 1.50 3.11 25.86
CA ALA A 61 2.49 3.66 24.96
C ALA A 61 3.18 2.53 24.17
N ILE A 62 3.24 2.70 22.86
CA ILE A 62 4.09 1.93 21.96
C ILE A 62 5.53 2.05 22.51
N PRO A 63 6.31 0.96 22.63
CA PRO A 63 7.73 1.09 22.93
C PRO A 63 8.39 1.91 21.82
N GLU A 64 8.72 3.15 22.11
CA GLU A 64 9.70 3.90 21.34
C GLU A 64 11.07 3.34 21.70
N ASP A 65 11.74 2.69 20.73
CA ASP A 65 13.18 2.43 20.79
C ASP A 65 13.76 2.64 19.37
N PRO A 66 15.04 3.06 19.26
CA PRO A 66 15.43 4.27 18.57
C PRO A 66 15.63 4.03 17.06
N PRO A 67 15.57 5.08 16.22
CA PRO A 67 16.07 4.94 14.87
C PRO A 67 17.60 4.88 14.93
N ASP A 68 18.18 3.70 14.70
CA ASP A 68 19.52 3.65 14.12
C ASP A 68 19.46 4.37 12.78
N LYS A 69 20.13 5.52 12.75
CA LYS A 69 20.24 6.41 11.59
C LYS A 69 20.80 5.60 10.40
N PRO A 70 20.23 5.71 9.19
CA PRO A 70 20.88 5.16 8.00
C PRO A 70 22.31 5.72 7.93
N VAL A 71 23.29 4.84 7.77
CA VAL A 71 24.67 5.25 7.45
C VAL A 71 24.59 5.98 6.12
N ASP A 72 24.79 7.30 6.15
CA ASP A 72 24.78 8.14 4.96
C ASP A 72 25.87 7.62 4.00
N PRO A 73 25.54 7.22 2.74
CA PRO A 73 26.56 6.95 1.75
C PRO A 73 27.35 8.26 1.52
N ASP A 74 28.68 8.15 1.36
CA ASP A 74 29.53 9.29 1.04
C ASP A 74 28.88 10.14 -0.08
N PRO A 75 28.83 11.48 0.07
CA PRO A 75 28.17 12.31 -0.92
C PRO A 75 28.84 12.09 -2.29
N PRO A 76 28.05 11.84 -3.35
CA PRO A 76 28.59 11.63 -4.68
C PRO A 76 29.42 12.85 -5.08
N SER A 77 30.70 12.63 -5.37
CA SER A 77 31.69 13.69 -5.60
C SER A 77 31.53 14.40 -6.95
N SER A 78 30.57 13.97 -7.79
CA SER A 78 30.25 14.63 -9.07
C SER A 78 28.75 14.59 -9.38
N TYR A 79 28.25 15.60 -10.09
CA TYR A 79 26.87 15.71 -10.55
C TYR A 79 26.80 16.42 -11.91
N PHE A 80 25.72 16.19 -12.65
CA PHE A 80 25.36 16.96 -13.84
C PHE A 80 24.00 17.62 -13.67
N VAL A 81 23.73 18.66 -14.47
CA VAL A 81 22.44 19.36 -14.44
C VAL A 81 21.50 18.74 -15.48
N TYR A 82 20.33 18.29 -15.02
CA TYR A 82 19.27 17.73 -15.86
C TYR A 82 18.09 18.69 -15.93
N THR A 83 17.58 18.93 -17.14
CA THR A 83 16.35 19.70 -17.35
C THR A 83 15.16 18.75 -17.42
N VAL A 84 14.24 18.89 -16.45
CA VAL A 84 13.02 18.09 -16.34
C VAL A 84 12.17 18.22 -17.60
N LYS A 85 11.76 17.09 -18.18
CA LYS A 85 10.93 17.02 -19.38
C LYS A 85 9.50 16.63 -19.03
N LYS A 86 8.58 16.84 -19.97
CA LYS A 86 7.19 16.41 -19.84
C LYS A 86 7.13 14.89 -19.54
N GLY A 87 6.51 14.53 -18.42
CA GLY A 87 6.35 13.13 -17.99
C GLY A 87 7.50 12.58 -17.15
N ASP A 88 8.52 13.37 -16.84
CA ASP A 88 9.52 12.96 -15.86
C ASP A 88 8.95 13.00 -14.43
N THR A 89 9.42 12.08 -13.60
CA THR A 89 9.25 12.07 -12.14
C THR A 89 10.63 11.89 -11.53
N LEU A 90 10.83 12.27 -10.25
CA LEU A 90 12.12 12.02 -9.60
C LEU A 90 12.50 10.54 -9.64
N TYR A 91 11.51 9.65 -9.54
CA TYR A 91 11.70 8.20 -9.67
C TYR A 91 12.22 7.81 -11.06
N SER A 92 11.57 8.26 -12.14
CA SER A 92 11.98 7.87 -13.50
C SER A 92 13.33 8.48 -13.89
N ILE A 93 13.65 9.67 -13.39
CA ILE A 93 14.96 10.30 -13.54
C ILE A 93 16.03 9.52 -12.75
N ALA A 94 15.76 9.16 -11.50
CA ALA A 94 16.68 8.38 -10.67
C ALA A 94 17.02 7.04 -11.33
N GLN A 95 15.99 6.31 -11.77
CA GLN A 95 16.14 5.01 -12.43
C GLN A 95 16.96 5.12 -13.73
N ARG A 96 16.66 6.11 -14.57
CA ARG A 96 17.38 6.34 -15.84
C ARG A 96 18.86 6.64 -15.62
N ASN A 97 19.18 7.32 -14.53
CA ASN A 97 20.54 7.75 -14.20
C ASN A 97 21.23 6.84 -13.18
N LYS A 98 20.68 5.64 -12.93
CA LYS A 98 21.23 4.65 -12.00
C LYS A 98 21.57 5.23 -10.61
N THR A 99 20.68 6.08 -10.10
CA THR A 99 20.80 6.70 -8.78
C THR A 99 19.49 6.55 -7.99
N THR A 100 19.42 7.13 -6.80
CA THR A 100 18.23 7.10 -5.94
C THR A 100 17.58 8.48 -5.84
N VAL A 101 16.28 8.50 -5.53
CA VAL A 101 15.56 9.75 -5.28
C VAL A 101 16.19 10.51 -4.11
N ALA A 102 16.61 9.79 -3.05
CA ALA A 102 17.28 10.38 -1.90
C ALA A 102 18.59 11.09 -2.30
N ALA A 103 19.43 10.45 -3.13
CA ALA A 103 20.67 11.06 -3.59
C ALA A 103 20.44 12.30 -4.46
N ILE A 104 19.36 12.32 -5.25
CA ILE A 104 18.94 13.52 -5.98
C ILE A 104 18.50 14.62 -5.01
N LEU A 105 17.67 14.31 -4.00
CA LEU A 105 17.17 15.32 -3.05
C LEU A 105 18.30 15.95 -2.22
N VAL A 106 19.32 15.18 -1.84
CA VAL A 106 20.51 15.70 -1.14
C VAL A 106 21.20 16.82 -1.93
N LEU A 107 21.24 16.71 -3.26
CA LEU A 107 21.84 17.74 -4.12
C LEU A 107 20.87 18.87 -4.49
N ASN A 108 19.57 18.71 -4.22
CA ASN A 108 18.51 19.65 -4.58
C ASN A 108 17.63 19.97 -3.36
N PRO A 109 18.18 20.62 -2.32
CA PRO A 109 17.44 20.95 -1.11
C PRO A 109 16.26 21.91 -1.36
N ASP A 110 16.26 22.62 -2.50
CA ASP A 110 15.18 23.53 -2.90
C ASP A 110 13.91 22.79 -3.39
N ILE A 111 13.97 21.46 -3.55
CA ILE A 111 12.80 20.64 -3.87
C ILE A 111 12.10 20.27 -2.56
N GLU A 112 11.17 21.11 -2.13
CA GLU A 112 10.38 20.90 -0.91
C GLU A 112 9.41 19.71 -1.04
N ASP A 113 8.80 19.53 -2.22
CA ASP A 113 7.92 18.40 -2.52
C ASP A 113 8.50 17.53 -3.66
N PRO A 114 8.98 16.31 -3.36
CA PRO A 114 9.50 15.37 -4.35
C PRO A 114 8.52 14.98 -5.46
N SER A 115 7.22 15.18 -5.24
CA SER A 115 6.16 14.86 -6.21
C SER A 115 5.95 15.97 -7.23
N VAL A 116 6.52 17.17 -7.01
CA VAL A 116 6.20 18.39 -7.75
C VAL A 116 7.45 18.97 -8.43
N ILE A 117 7.99 18.24 -9.42
CA ILE A 117 9.01 18.77 -10.33
C ILE A 117 8.37 19.41 -11.57
N ARG A 118 8.87 20.56 -12.02
CA ARG A 118 8.29 21.33 -13.14
C ARG A 118 9.06 21.09 -14.43
N ILE A 119 8.34 21.01 -15.55
CA ILE A 119 8.97 20.95 -16.88
C ILE A 119 9.87 22.19 -17.07
N GLY A 120 11.11 21.97 -17.50
CA GLY A 120 12.12 23.02 -17.64
C GLY A 120 12.92 23.30 -16.37
N GLN A 121 12.53 22.73 -15.21
CA GLN A 121 13.30 22.85 -13.98
C GLN A 121 14.66 22.16 -14.13
N GLN A 122 15.71 22.83 -13.69
CA GLN A 122 17.05 22.26 -13.63
C GLN A 122 17.26 21.60 -12.27
N ILE A 123 17.65 20.32 -12.28
CA ILE A 123 17.95 19.54 -11.08
C ILE A 123 19.34 18.92 -11.20
N LYS A 124 20.08 18.88 -10.10
CA LYS A 124 21.40 18.26 -10.01
C LYS A 124 21.23 16.76 -9.83
N ILE A 125 21.70 15.98 -10.79
CA ILE A 125 21.67 14.52 -10.73
C ILE A 125 23.08 14.04 -10.42
N PRO A 126 23.27 13.25 -9.34
CA PRO A 126 24.58 12.72 -9.02
C PRO A 126 25.09 11.83 -10.15
N GLN A 127 26.35 12.03 -10.55
CA GLN A 127 27.08 11.11 -11.41
C GLN A 127 27.81 10.14 -10.50
N SER A 128 27.32 8.89 -10.45
CA SER A 128 28.04 7.83 -9.78
C SER A 128 29.31 7.52 -10.58
N SER A 129 30.47 8.02 -10.13
CA SER A 129 31.79 7.71 -10.73
C SER A 129 32.32 6.32 -10.35
N SER A 130 31.53 5.58 -9.61
CA SER A 130 31.61 4.14 -9.42
C SER A 130 30.18 3.66 -9.58
N ASP A 131 29.94 2.56 -10.30
CA ASP A 131 28.74 1.78 -10.03
C ASP A 131 28.68 1.66 -8.49
N PRO A 132 27.67 2.20 -7.79
CA PRO A 132 27.30 1.54 -6.57
C PRO A 132 26.74 0.24 -7.11
N THR A 133 27.60 -0.76 -7.29
CA THR A 133 27.16 -2.14 -7.29
C THR A 133 26.20 -2.18 -6.11
N PRO A 134 24.87 -2.34 -6.33
CA PRO A 134 24.00 -2.68 -5.22
C PRO A 134 24.73 -3.83 -4.57
N PRO A 135 25.07 -3.80 -3.28
CA PRO A 135 25.97 -4.79 -2.70
C PRO A 135 25.57 -6.14 -3.28
N ASP A 136 26.45 -6.76 -4.09
CA ASP A 136 26.13 -8.00 -4.85
C ASP A 136 25.84 -9.16 -3.88
N THR A 137 25.87 -8.87 -2.59
CA THR A 137 25.26 -9.62 -1.51
C THR A 137 23.96 -8.91 -1.10
N PRO A 138 22.75 -9.42 -1.44
CA PRO A 138 21.55 -8.99 -0.74
C PRO A 138 21.82 -9.08 0.77
N PRO A 139 21.38 -8.11 1.60
CA PRO A 139 21.69 -8.12 3.03
C PRO A 139 21.36 -9.50 3.58
N THR A 140 22.41 -10.26 3.90
CA THR A 140 22.26 -11.65 4.28
C THR A 140 21.74 -11.64 5.72
N GLY A 141 20.44 -11.82 5.86
CA GLY A 141 19.78 -12.18 7.11
C GLY A 141 19.21 -11.04 7.94
N THR A 142 18.20 -10.31 7.46
CA THR A 142 17.44 -9.35 8.29
C THR A 142 15.95 -9.64 8.39
N LEU A 143 15.42 -10.59 7.61
CA LEU A 143 14.01 -10.99 7.68
C LEU A 143 13.79 -12.42 8.20
N SER A 144 14.84 -13.09 8.69
CA SER A 144 14.69 -14.39 9.36
C SER A 144 13.70 -14.30 10.52
N GLY A 145 12.74 -15.22 10.57
CA GLY A 145 11.65 -15.23 11.54
C GLY A 145 10.41 -14.44 11.11
N TRP A 146 10.50 -13.61 10.07
CA TRP A 146 9.32 -12.94 9.51
C TRP A 146 8.60 -13.84 8.52
N ILE A 147 7.33 -14.11 8.81
CA ILE A 147 6.32 -14.55 7.84
C ILE A 147 5.68 -13.34 7.17
N ILE A 148 5.83 -13.21 5.85
CA ILE A 148 5.25 -12.14 5.04
C ILE A 148 4.32 -12.77 4.01
N THR A 149 3.07 -12.32 3.97
CA THR A 149 2.15 -12.70 2.89
C THR A 149 2.18 -11.63 1.80
N ILE A 150 2.37 -12.06 0.55
CA ILE A 150 2.19 -11.22 -0.63
C ILE A 150 0.85 -11.58 -1.25
N ASP A 151 0.05 -10.57 -1.56
CA ASP A 151 -1.25 -10.72 -2.19
C ASP A 151 -1.25 -10.04 -3.57
N PRO A 152 -0.95 -10.78 -4.65
CA PRO A 152 -1.16 -10.27 -5.99
C PRO A 152 -2.66 -10.04 -6.21
N GLY A 153 -3.09 -8.78 -6.31
CA GLY A 153 -4.49 -8.40 -6.53
C GLY A 153 -5.07 -9.04 -7.79
N HIS A 154 -6.40 -9.14 -7.84
CA HIS A 154 -7.15 -9.73 -8.96
C HIS A 154 -6.77 -11.19 -9.25
N GLY A 155 -7.01 -11.68 -10.47
CA GLY A 155 -6.70 -13.05 -10.89
C GLY A 155 -7.90 -13.79 -11.47
N GLY A 156 -7.63 -14.77 -12.31
CA GLY A 156 -8.64 -15.56 -13.01
C GLY A 156 -9.55 -14.68 -13.87
N SER A 157 -10.84 -14.69 -13.55
CA SER A 157 -11.87 -13.94 -14.26
C SER A 157 -11.81 -12.43 -14.03
N ASP A 158 -11.15 -11.98 -12.95
CA ASP A 158 -10.99 -10.58 -12.63
C ASP A 158 -9.64 -10.09 -13.19
N PRO A 159 -9.61 -9.27 -14.25
CA PRO A 159 -8.37 -8.76 -14.82
C PRO A 159 -7.78 -7.56 -14.07
N GLY A 160 -8.55 -6.93 -13.18
CA GLY A 160 -8.27 -5.60 -12.65
C GLY A 160 -8.31 -4.51 -13.74
N ALA A 161 -7.54 -3.44 -13.57
CA ALA A 161 -7.37 -2.42 -14.59
C ALA A 161 -6.77 -3.00 -15.88
N VAL A 162 -7.33 -2.60 -17.03
CA VAL A 162 -6.90 -3.08 -18.36
C VAL A 162 -6.52 -1.91 -19.24
N ASN A 163 -5.36 -2.02 -19.88
CA ASN A 163 -4.99 -1.21 -21.03
C ASN A 163 -4.96 -2.09 -22.28
N SER A 164 -6.06 -2.06 -23.04
CA SER A 164 -6.21 -2.88 -24.24
C SER A 164 -5.24 -2.51 -25.35
N ALA A 165 -4.82 -1.25 -25.45
CA ALA A 165 -3.88 -0.79 -26.47
C ALA A 165 -2.48 -1.36 -26.28
N LEU A 166 -2.08 -1.61 -25.04
CA LEU A 166 -0.79 -2.20 -24.67
C LEU A 166 -0.87 -3.69 -24.32
N ASN A 167 -2.07 -4.28 -24.38
CA ASN A 167 -2.33 -5.64 -23.90
C ASN A 167 -1.83 -5.87 -22.46
N LEU A 168 -2.04 -4.88 -21.58
CA LEU A 168 -1.65 -4.96 -20.17
C LEU A 168 -2.88 -5.17 -19.30
N ARG A 169 -2.77 -6.11 -18.36
CA ARG A 169 -3.79 -6.41 -17.34
C ARG A 169 -3.11 -6.34 -15.97
N GLU A 170 -3.72 -5.62 -15.05
CA GLU A 170 -3.23 -5.45 -13.68
C GLU A 170 -2.91 -6.80 -13.02
N LYS A 171 -3.80 -7.79 -13.17
CA LYS A 171 -3.58 -9.14 -12.62
C LYS A 171 -2.25 -9.79 -13.03
N ASP A 172 -1.78 -9.54 -14.26
CA ASP A 172 -0.56 -10.13 -14.81
C ASP A 172 0.67 -9.41 -14.24
N ILE A 173 0.61 -8.09 -14.18
CA ILE A 173 1.66 -7.24 -13.61
C ILE A 173 1.83 -7.56 -12.13
N ASN A 174 0.74 -7.64 -11.37
CA ASN A 174 0.76 -7.93 -9.94
C ASN A 174 1.33 -9.32 -9.65
N LEU A 175 1.00 -10.33 -10.47
CA LEU A 175 1.58 -11.66 -10.33
C LEU A 175 3.09 -11.64 -10.58
N GLN A 176 3.53 -10.97 -11.65
CA GLN A 176 4.95 -10.88 -12.00
C GLN A 176 5.76 -10.14 -10.93
N ILE A 177 5.25 -9.02 -10.42
CA ILE A 177 5.87 -8.26 -9.33
C ILE A 177 5.88 -9.11 -8.06
N GLY A 178 4.78 -9.77 -7.72
CA GLY A 178 4.67 -10.63 -6.54
C GLY A 178 5.67 -11.77 -6.53
N LEU A 179 5.88 -12.45 -7.67
CA LEU A 179 6.86 -13.53 -7.80
C LEU A 179 8.30 -13.02 -7.64
N LYS A 180 8.62 -11.85 -8.20
CA LYS A 180 9.94 -11.21 -8.02
C LYS A 180 10.15 -10.79 -6.57
N LEU A 181 9.16 -10.14 -5.95
CA LEU A 181 9.21 -9.73 -4.55
C LEU A 181 9.37 -10.95 -3.62
N ARG A 182 8.67 -12.05 -3.89
CA ARG A 182 8.83 -13.31 -3.16
C ARG A 182 10.27 -13.80 -3.19
N ALA A 183 10.90 -13.83 -4.37
CA ALA A 183 12.29 -14.27 -4.49
C ALA A 183 13.23 -13.38 -3.67
N LEU A 184 13.06 -12.05 -3.76
CA LEU A 184 13.87 -11.10 -2.99
C LEU A 184 13.69 -11.26 -1.48
N LEU A 185 12.45 -11.34 -1.00
CA LEU A 185 12.16 -11.47 0.44
C LEU A 185 12.64 -12.83 0.99
N LYS A 186 12.52 -13.92 0.22
CA LYS A 186 13.08 -15.22 0.59
C LYS A 186 14.61 -15.18 0.68
N ASN A 187 15.27 -14.50 -0.26
CA ASN A 187 16.73 -14.33 -0.22
C ASN A 187 17.20 -13.52 1.01
N LEU A 188 16.34 -12.66 1.55
CA LEU A 188 16.58 -11.91 2.79
C LEU A 188 16.26 -12.69 4.08
N GLY A 189 15.82 -13.95 3.96
CA GLY A 189 15.52 -14.86 5.07
C GLY A 189 14.06 -14.93 5.49
N ALA A 190 13.15 -14.19 4.84
CA ALA A 190 11.72 -14.24 5.18
C ALA A 190 11.08 -15.57 4.77
N GLN A 191 10.13 -16.05 5.57
CA GLN A 191 9.12 -16.99 5.08
C GLN A 191 8.08 -16.20 4.29
N VAL A 192 7.89 -16.56 3.01
CA VAL A 192 6.99 -15.82 2.12
C VAL A 192 5.89 -16.72 1.61
N GLU A 193 4.67 -16.32 1.91
CA GLU A 193 3.42 -16.96 1.46
C GLU A 193 2.76 -16.07 0.41
N MET A 194 2.18 -16.65 -0.63
CA MET A 194 1.43 -15.89 -1.64
C MET A 194 -0.02 -16.34 -1.66
N THR A 195 -0.96 -15.40 -1.73
CA THR A 195 -2.40 -15.73 -1.88
C THR A 195 -2.68 -16.43 -3.20
N ARG A 196 -1.92 -16.10 -4.25
CA ARG A 196 -1.86 -16.83 -5.53
C ARG A 196 -0.46 -16.81 -6.13
N GLU A 197 -0.04 -17.94 -6.70
CA GLU A 197 1.21 -18.07 -7.48
C GLU A 197 0.94 -18.25 -8.99
N THR A 198 -0.34 -18.35 -9.37
CA THR A 198 -0.81 -18.50 -10.76
C THR A 198 -2.01 -17.58 -11.01
N ASP A 199 -2.54 -17.61 -12.24
CA ASP A 199 -3.73 -16.84 -12.62
C ASP A 199 -5.01 -17.54 -12.15
N ILE A 200 -5.32 -17.42 -10.86
CA ILE A 200 -6.53 -17.95 -10.24
C ILE A 200 -7.33 -16.84 -9.56
N SER A 201 -8.66 -16.96 -9.56
CA SER A 201 -9.53 -16.08 -8.79
C SER A 201 -9.42 -16.40 -7.31
N MET A 202 -9.41 -15.38 -6.46
CA MET A 202 -9.50 -15.51 -5.01
C MET A 202 -10.35 -14.38 -4.42
N ASP A 203 -11.30 -14.74 -3.58
CA ASP A 203 -12.23 -13.78 -2.98
C ASP A 203 -11.54 -12.88 -1.94
N ILE A 204 -12.02 -11.64 -1.81
CA ILE A 204 -11.42 -10.62 -0.93
C ILE A 204 -11.36 -11.06 0.54
N PRO A 205 -12.43 -11.65 1.14
CA PRO A 205 -12.38 -12.17 2.51
C PRO A 205 -11.38 -13.33 2.66
N ASP A 206 -11.25 -14.18 1.64
CA ASP A 206 -10.35 -15.32 1.67
C ASP A 206 -8.88 -14.88 1.68
N ARG A 207 -8.52 -13.79 0.98
CA ARG A 207 -7.15 -13.24 0.97
C ARG A 207 -6.68 -12.84 2.36
N ARG A 208 -7.53 -12.13 3.13
CA ARG A 208 -7.25 -11.78 4.53
C ARG A 208 -7.16 -13.03 5.40
N THR A 209 -8.12 -13.95 5.23
CA THR A 209 -8.20 -15.18 6.02
C THR A 209 -6.95 -16.04 5.79
N PHE A 210 -6.49 -16.16 4.55
CA PHE A 210 -5.25 -16.81 4.19
C PHE A 210 -4.06 -16.22 4.94
N SER A 211 -3.86 -14.90 4.88
CA SER A 211 -2.75 -14.22 5.57
C SER A 211 -2.78 -14.46 7.09
N ASN A 212 -3.96 -14.38 7.70
CA ASN A 212 -4.12 -14.63 9.14
C ASN A 212 -3.80 -16.07 9.52
N ASN A 213 -4.29 -17.04 8.74
CA ASN A 213 -4.07 -18.47 9.00
C ASN A 213 -2.59 -18.87 8.86
N LYS A 214 -1.82 -18.15 8.05
CA LYS A 214 -0.37 -18.33 7.94
C LYS A 214 0.41 -17.73 9.11
N GLY A 215 -0.24 -16.97 9.99
CA GLY A 215 0.44 -16.23 11.04
C GLY A 215 1.36 -15.14 10.49
N ALA A 216 0.99 -14.54 9.35
CA ALA A 216 1.80 -13.52 8.73
C ALA A 216 1.93 -12.30 9.64
N HIS A 217 3.15 -11.80 9.79
CA HIS A 217 3.42 -10.55 10.51
C HIS A 217 3.00 -9.35 9.68
N ARG A 218 3.11 -9.45 8.35
CA ARG A 218 2.75 -8.40 7.40
C ARG A 218 2.07 -9.02 6.17
N LEU A 219 1.10 -8.27 5.64
CA LEU A 219 0.45 -8.52 4.36
C LEU A 219 0.80 -7.37 3.42
N VAL A 220 1.31 -7.69 2.24
CA VAL A 220 1.58 -6.73 1.17
C VAL A 220 0.67 -7.05 0.00
N SER A 221 -0.34 -6.21 -0.23
CA SER A 221 -1.22 -6.34 -1.40
C SER A 221 -0.67 -5.49 -2.55
N LEU A 222 -0.70 -6.05 -3.76
CA LEU A 222 -0.20 -5.42 -4.99
C LEU A 222 -1.36 -5.14 -5.93
N HIS A 223 -1.46 -3.88 -6.38
CA HIS A 223 -2.48 -3.32 -7.28
C HIS A 223 -1.82 -2.32 -8.24
#